data_AF-A0A843JAS7-F1
#
_entry.id   AF-A0A843JAS7-F1
#
_cell.length_a   1.000
_cell.length_b   1.000
_cell.length_c   1.000
_cell.angle_alpha   90.00
_cell.angle_beta   90.00
_cell.angle_gamma   90.00
#
_symmetry.space_group_name_H-M   'P 1'
#
loop_
_entity.id
_entity.type
_entity.pdbx_description
1 polymer ?
#
loop_
_entity_poly.entity_id
_entity_poly.type
_entity_poly.pdbx_seq_one_letter_code
_entity_poly.pdbx_strand_id
1 'polypeptide(L)'
;MVLKKADILLGIDEPRKIKIEALGGEIYLRPLSSAEVNKVITIEAEGMGNFEASNRNRKTEASGKMNLAKMNEAAAKAKYEAIHLSINNVKNDDEWSKEELETLPTSAIEELYDKVMEISGANTTEQDIKSFPEDK
;
A
#
# COMPACT_ATOMS: atom_id res chain seq x y z
N MET A 1 -21.82 17.89 -12.61
CA MET A 1 -20.68 18.17 -13.51
C MET A 1 -20.24 16.85 -14.10
N VAL A 2 -20.05 16.73 -15.42
CA VAL A 2 -19.65 15.48 -16.07
C VAL A 2 -18.12 15.42 -16.06
N LEU A 3 -17.54 14.38 -15.46
CA LEU A 3 -16.10 14.13 -15.46
C LEU A 3 -15.62 13.84 -16.89
N LYS A 4 -14.57 14.51 -17.36
CA LYS A 4 -13.90 14.17 -18.62
C LYS A 4 -12.82 13.13 -18.37
N LYS A 5 -12.46 12.38 -19.41
CA LYS A 5 -11.34 11.42 -19.37
C LYS A 5 -10.06 12.05 -18.80
N ALA A 6 -9.75 13.29 -19.17
CA ALA A 6 -8.60 14.02 -18.65
C ALA A 6 -8.71 14.24 -17.13
N ASP A 7 -9.89 14.65 -16.64
CA ASP A 7 -10.14 14.87 -15.21
C ASP A 7 -10.05 13.56 -14.41
N ILE A 8 -10.48 12.44 -14.99
CA ILE A 8 -10.39 11.10 -14.38
C ILE A 8 -8.94 10.63 -14.28
N LEU A 9 -8.13 10.86 -15.32
CA LEU A 9 -6.72 10.45 -15.34
C LEU A 9 -5.83 11.37 -14.49
N LEU A 10 -6.15 12.67 -14.42
CA LEU A 10 -5.42 13.64 -13.60
C LEU A 10 -5.69 13.51 -12.10
N GLY A 11 -6.80 12.89 -11.70
CA GLY A 11 -7.14 12.67 -10.29
C GLY A 11 -6.09 11.84 -9.52
N ILE A 12 -5.21 11.13 -10.23
CA ILE A 12 -4.08 10.38 -9.64
C ILE A 12 -2.94 11.33 -9.24
N ASP A 13 -2.76 12.42 -9.97
CA ASP A 13 -1.63 13.34 -9.80
C ASP A 13 -1.94 14.51 -8.86
N GLU A 14 -3.16 14.60 -8.32
CA GLU A 14 -3.57 15.70 -7.45
C GLU A 14 -3.20 15.41 -5.98
N PRO A 15 -2.12 16.04 -5.44
CA PRO A 15 -1.68 15.76 -4.09
C PRO A 15 -2.62 16.41 -3.09
N ARG A 16 -2.97 15.67 -2.03
CA ARG A 16 -3.83 16.13 -0.95
C ARG A 16 -2.98 16.45 0.26
N LYS A 17 -3.30 17.55 0.93
CA LYS A 17 -2.66 17.90 2.20
C LYS A 17 -3.23 17.03 3.31
N ILE A 18 -2.38 16.24 3.96
CA ILE A 18 -2.76 15.30 4.99
C ILE A 18 -1.99 15.60 6.26
N LYS A 19 -2.69 15.62 7.39
CA LYS A 19 -2.09 15.75 8.71
C LYS A 19 -1.57 14.38 9.16
N ILE A 20 -0.32 14.36 9.64
CA ILE A 20 0.35 13.19 10.20
C ILE A 20 0.54 13.46 11.70
N GLU A 21 -0.27 12.84 12.53
CA GLU A 21 -0.29 13.02 13.97
C GLU A 21 1.02 12.58 14.62
N ALA A 22 1.59 11.46 14.18
CA ALA A 22 2.85 10.93 14.69
C ALA A 22 4.03 11.88 14.47
N LEU A 23 3.95 12.76 13.47
CA LEU A 23 4.97 13.78 13.18
C LEU A 23 4.55 15.20 13.61
N GLY A 24 3.32 15.36 14.10
CA GLY A 24 2.78 16.66 14.51
C GLY A 24 2.68 17.69 13.37
N GLY A 25 2.64 17.24 12.12
CA GLY A 25 2.76 18.10 10.93
C GLY A 25 1.79 17.75 9.81
N GLU A 26 1.89 18.47 8.69
CA GLU A 26 1.09 18.21 7.48
C GLU A 26 2.03 18.01 6.30
N ILE A 27 1.68 17.08 5.40
CA ILE A 27 2.44 16.78 4.19
C ILE A 27 1.50 16.54 3.01
N TYR A 28 1.96 16.82 1.79
CA TYR A 28 1.21 16.49 0.59
C TYR A 28 1.48 15.06 0.16
N LEU A 29 0.42 14.28 -0.03
CA LEU A 29 0.45 12.92 -0.52
C LEU A 29 -0.45 12.79 -1.74
N ARG A 30 0.04 12.19 -2.82
CA ARG A 30 -0.81 11.85 -3.97
C ARG A 30 -1.35 10.43 -3.85
N PRO A 31 -2.54 10.13 -4.38
CA PRO A 31 -3.00 8.76 -4.51
C PRO A 31 -2.09 7.96 -5.46
N LEU A 32 -1.98 6.66 -5.17
CA LEU A 32 -1.31 5.70 -6.03
C LEU A 32 -2.26 5.26 -7.15
N SER A 33 -1.71 5.05 -8.33
CA SER A 33 -2.41 4.39 -9.42
C SER A 33 -2.60 2.90 -9.13
N SER A 34 -3.55 2.26 -9.82
CA SER A 34 -3.76 0.81 -9.70
C SER A 34 -2.50 -0.01 -10.00
N ALA A 35 -1.66 0.43 -10.93
CA ALA A 35 -0.39 -0.24 -11.24
C ALA A 35 0.61 -0.14 -10.09
N GLU A 36 0.68 1.02 -9.42
CA GLU A 36 1.55 1.24 -8.26
C GLU A 36 1.08 0.47 -7.04
N VAL A 37 -0.23 0.44 -6.78
CA VAL A 37 -0.82 -0.41 -5.72
C VAL A 37 -0.49 -1.89 -5.96
N ASN A 38 -0.65 -2.38 -7.20
CA ASN A 38 -0.29 -3.75 -7.54
C ASN A 38 1.21 -4.03 -7.33
N LYS A 39 2.09 -3.05 -7.60
CA LYS A 39 3.52 -3.18 -7.34
C LYS A 39 3.79 -3.35 -5.83
N VAL A 40 3.16 -2.54 -4.99
CA VAL A 40 3.26 -2.63 -3.52
C VAL A 40 2.80 -4.02 -3.04
N ILE A 41 1.63 -4.49 -3.49
CA ILE A 41 1.10 -5.83 -3.14
C ILE A 41 2.04 -6.94 -3.61
N THR A 42 2.65 -6.80 -4.79
CA THR A 42 3.61 -7.80 -5.32
C THR A 42 4.83 -7.92 -4.41
N ILE A 43 5.37 -6.79 -3.92
CA ILE A 43 6.49 -6.78 -2.98
C ILE A 43 6.11 -7.53 -1.69
N GLU A 44 4.91 -7.30 -1.14
CA GLU A 44 4.44 -8.04 0.05
C GLU A 44 4.33 -9.55 -0.22
N ALA A 45 3.80 -9.93 -1.38
CA ALA A 45 3.59 -11.32 -1.78
C ALA A 45 4.92 -12.07 -1.99
N GLU A 46 5.96 -11.42 -2.50
CA GLU A 46 7.30 -12.02 -2.66
C GLU A 46 7.88 -12.50 -1.33
N GLY A 47 7.52 -11.85 -0.22
CA GLY A 47 7.92 -12.25 1.13
C GLY A 47 7.27 -13.56 1.60
N MET A 48 6.08 -13.90 1.11
CA MET A 48 5.33 -15.10 1.53
C MET A 48 5.92 -16.41 0.98
N GLY A 49 6.76 -16.34 -0.06
CA GLY A 49 7.47 -17.48 -0.64
C GLY A 49 6.67 -18.28 -1.68
N ASN A 50 7.35 -19.21 -2.36
CA ASN A 50 6.75 -20.08 -3.37
C ASN A 50 5.93 -21.19 -2.69
N PHE A 51 4.62 -21.22 -2.94
CA PHE A 51 3.78 -22.37 -2.63
C PHE A 51 4.07 -23.50 -3.64
N GLU A 52 5.02 -24.38 -3.31
CA GLU A 52 5.13 -25.65 -4.03
C GLU A 52 4.03 -26.60 -3.55
N ALA A 53 2.92 -26.65 -4.29
CA ALA A 53 1.95 -27.72 -4.16
C ALA A 53 2.58 -29.02 -4.67
N SER A 54 3.22 -29.79 -3.79
CA SER A 54 3.76 -31.10 -4.14
C SER A 54 2.61 -32.07 -4.43
N ASN A 55 2.28 -32.20 -5.71
CA ASN A 55 1.22 -33.08 -6.18
C ASN A 55 1.75 -34.52 -6.29
N ARG A 56 2.01 -35.18 -5.15
CA ARG A 56 2.22 -36.63 -5.08
C ARG A 56 1.57 -37.20 -3.82
N ASN A 57 0.41 -37.81 -4.04
CA ASN A 57 -0.34 -38.71 -3.15
C ASN A 57 -1.15 -38.09 -2.00
N ARG A 58 -2.48 -38.15 -2.16
CA ARG A 58 -3.52 -38.38 -1.13
C ARG A 58 -3.12 -38.13 0.33
N LYS A 59 -2.98 -36.85 0.69
CA LYS A 59 -3.29 -36.19 1.97
C LYS A 59 -2.64 -34.82 1.88
N THR A 60 -3.44 -33.81 1.59
CA THR A 60 -2.96 -32.44 1.39
C THR A 60 -2.56 -31.84 2.74
N GLU A 61 -1.39 -32.18 3.25
CA GLU A 61 -0.71 -31.39 4.27
C GLU A 61 0.15 -30.37 3.51
N ALA A 62 -0.43 -29.19 3.26
CA ALA A 62 0.32 -28.06 2.74
C ALA A 62 1.28 -27.56 3.84
N SER A 63 2.48 -28.14 3.93
CA SER A 63 3.52 -27.64 4.83
C SER A 63 4.25 -26.46 4.17
N GLY A 64 3.63 -25.28 4.17
CA GLY A 64 4.31 -24.05 3.78
C GLY A 64 5.38 -23.68 4.80
N LYS A 65 6.66 -23.64 4.41
CA LYS A 65 7.72 -23.06 5.25
C LYS A 65 7.72 -21.55 5.08
N MET A 66 6.89 -20.88 5.88
CA MET A 66 6.79 -19.43 5.92
C MET A 66 7.97 -18.86 6.73
N ASN A 67 8.83 -18.06 6.11
CA ASN A 67 9.89 -17.37 6.82
C ASN A 67 9.36 -16.02 7.30
N LEU A 68 8.92 -15.96 8.57
CA LEU A 68 8.34 -14.74 9.17
C LEU A 68 9.27 -13.51 9.04
N ALA A 69 10.60 -13.70 9.11
CA ALA A 69 11.53 -12.59 8.98
C ALA A 69 11.51 -12.00 7.56
N LYS A 70 11.50 -12.84 6.53
CA LYS A 70 11.42 -12.39 5.12
C LYS A 70 10.09 -11.71 4.82
N MET A 71 9.01 -12.19 5.42
CA MET A 71 7.70 -11.57 5.28
C MET A 71 7.64 -10.19 5.90
N ASN A 72 8.17 -10.03 7.12
CA ASN A 72 8.20 -8.74 7.78
C ASN A 72 9.09 -7.75 7.00
N GLU A 73 10.21 -8.22 6.45
CA GLU A 73 11.08 -7.40 5.60
C GLU A 73 10.38 -6.96 4.31
N ALA A 74 9.68 -7.87 3.63
CA ALA A 74 8.91 -7.58 2.43
C ALA A 74 7.76 -6.58 2.72
N ALA A 75 7.04 -6.76 3.81
CA ALA A 75 5.99 -5.84 4.25
C ALA A 75 6.56 -4.43 4.55
N ALA A 76 7.70 -4.34 5.23
CA ALA A 76 8.35 -3.06 5.48
C ALA A 76 8.77 -2.37 4.16
N LYS A 77 9.38 -3.12 3.23
CA LYS A 77 9.76 -2.62 1.90
C LYS A 77 8.55 -2.12 1.10
N ALA A 78 7.43 -2.83 1.16
CA ALA A 78 6.20 -2.42 0.50
C ALA A 78 5.66 -1.10 1.06
N LYS A 79 5.68 -0.93 2.40
CA LYS A 79 5.31 0.34 3.05
C LYS A 79 6.20 1.50 2.56
N TYR A 80 7.51 1.31 2.55
CA TYR A 80 8.44 2.34 2.07
C TYR A 80 8.23 2.68 0.59
N GLU A 81 7.98 1.69 -0.26
CA GLU A 81 7.67 1.91 -1.68
C GLU A 81 6.40 2.75 -1.84
N ALA A 82 5.32 2.40 -1.14
CA ALA A 82 4.06 3.11 -1.23
C ALA A 82 4.19 4.58 -0.80
N ILE A 83 4.87 4.82 0.33
CA ILE A 83 5.11 6.18 0.84
C ILE A 83 5.98 6.95 -0.14
N HIS A 84 7.10 6.38 -0.60
CA HIS A 84 8.01 7.00 -1.55
C HIS A 84 7.30 7.44 -2.83
N LEU A 85 6.44 6.59 -3.41
CA LEU A 85 5.69 6.92 -4.61
C LEU A 85 4.69 8.07 -4.37
N SER A 86 4.10 8.14 -3.18
CA SER A 86 3.09 9.14 -2.84
C SER A 86 3.68 10.50 -2.42
N ILE A 87 4.76 10.49 -1.62
CA ILE A 87 5.40 11.68 -1.05
C ILE A 87 6.19 12.46 -2.10
N ASN A 88 6.80 11.77 -3.07
CA ASN A 88 7.55 12.40 -4.16
C ASN A 88 6.59 12.87 -5.25
N ASN A 89 6.01 14.05 -5.03
CA ASN A 89 5.00 14.65 -5.88
C ASN A 89 5.26 16.15 -6.09
N VAL A 90 4.54 16.75 -7.04
CA VAL A 90 4.74 18.15 -7.47
C VAL A 90 4.51 19.22 -6.41
N LYS A 91 3.98 18.87 -5.23
CA LYS A 91 3.71 19.80 -4.11
C LYS A 91 4.76 19.74 -2.99
N ASN A 92 5.65 18.75 -3.02
CA ASN A 92 6.77 18.66 -2.09
C ASN A 92 8.05 18.99 -2.87
N ASP A 93 8.82 19.95 -2.35
CA ASP A 93 10.03 20.44 -3.01
C ASP A 93 11.22 19.47 -2.84
N ASP A 94 11.20 18.67 -1.78
CA ASP A 94 12.26 17.72 -1.44
C ASP A 94 11.88 16.29 -1.88
N GLU A 95 12.78 15.64 -2.62
CA GLU A 95 12.67 14.22 -2.96
C GLU A 95 13.17 13.38 -1.79
N TRP A 96 12.32 12.46 -1.33
CA TRP A 96 12.62 11.52 -0.25
C TRP A 96 13.15 10.22 -0.82
N SER A 97 14.28 9.75 -0.31
CA SER A 97 14.79 8.41 -0.55
C SER A 97 14.10 7.39 0.36
N LYS A 98 14.18 6.10 0.00
CA LYS A 98 13.63 5.03 0.84
C LYS A 98 14.45 4.83 2.11
N GLU A 99 15.75 5.05 2.00
CA GLU A 99 16.70 4.98 3.10
C GLU A 99 16.38 6.04 4.17
N GLU A 100 15.93 7.23 3.78
CA GLU A 100 15.45 8.25 4.71
C GLU A 100 14.15 7.83 5.40
N LEU A 101 13.22 7.19 4.67
CA LEU A 101 11.98 6.66 5.26
C LEU A 101 12.27 5.56 6.30
N GLU A 102 13.30 4.74 6.10
CA GLU A 102 13.71 3.72 7.08
C GLU A 102 14.14 4.31 8.43
N THR A 103 14.56 5.57 8.47
CA THR A 103 14.96 6.25 9.71
C THR A 103 13.79 6.81 10.52
N LEU A 104 12.60 6.87 9.93
CA LEU A 104 11.41 7.43 10.59
C LEU A 104 10.89 6.51 11.71
N PRO A 105 10.22 7.08 12.73
CA PRO A 105 9.53 6.29 13.73
C PRO A 105 8.51 5.34 13.09
N THR A 106 8.43 4.10 13.57
CA THR A 106 7.50 3.09 13.03
C THR A 106 6.05 3.59 13.00
N SER A 107 5.61 4.33 14.02
CA SER A 107 4.27 4.92 14.08
C SER A 107 4.00 5.91 12.95
N ALA A 108 5.02 6.67 12.53
CA ALA A 108 4.88 7.60 11.41
C ALA A 108 4.80 6.86 10.07
N ILE A 109 5.57 5.78 9.90
CA ILE A 109 5.49 4.94 8.70
C ILE A 109 4.13 4.26 8.57
N GLU A 110 3.59 3.75 9.67
CA GLU A 110 2.25 3.13 9.66
C GLU A 110 1.18 4.16 9.31
N GLU A 111 1.17 5.32 9.96
CA GLU A 111 0.19 6.37 9.67
C GLU A 111 0.31 6.89 8.23
N LEU A 112 1.53 7.14 7.74
CA LEU A 112 1.76 7.56 6.36
C LEU A 112 1.25 6.51 5.37
N TYR A 113 1.60 5.25 5.58
CA TYR A 113 1.16 4.15 4.73
C TYR A 113 -0.36 4.04 4.69
N ASP A 114 -1.01 4.06 5.85
CA ASP A 114 -2.47 3.96 5.96
C ASP A 114 -3.15 5.12 5.23
N LYS A 115 -2.63 6.33 5.37
CA LYS A 115 -3.14 7.52 4.66
C LYS A 115 -2.94 7.40 3.16
N VAL A 116 -1.81 6.89 2.70
CA VAL A 116 -1.55 6.63 1.28
C VAL A 116 -2.55 5.61 0.72
N MET A 117 -2.78 4.51 1.43
CA MET A 117 -3.72 3.47 0.99
C MET A 117 -5.18 3.94 1.02
N GLU A 118 -5.55 4.76 2.01
CA GLU A 118 -6.85 5.41 2.14
C GLU A 118 -7.14 6.33 0.94
N ILE A 119 -6.23 7.27 0.63
CA ILE A 119 -6.45 8.19 -0.51
C ILE A 119 -6.38 7.48 -1.86
N SER A 120 -5.67 6.35 -1.94
CA SER A 120 -5.59 5.53 -3.14
C SER A 120 -6.83 4.64 -3.34
N GLY A 121 -7.74 4.58 -2.36
CA GLY A 121 -8.91 3.71 -2.41
C GLY A 121 -8.57 2.22 -2.34
N ALA A 122 -7.37 1.88 -1.84
CA ALA A 122 -6.89 0.51 -1.69
C ALA A 122 -7.19 -0.07 -0.30
N ASN A 123 -7.63 0.77 0.64
CA ASN A 123 -8.16 0.31 1.92
C ASN A 123 -9.61 -0.15 1.73
N THR A 124 -9.84 -1.47 1.73
CA THR A 124 -11.18 -2.01 1.97
C THR A 124 -11.49 -1.78 3.44
N THR A 125 -12.38 -0.83 3.75
CA THR A 125 -12.91 -0.72 5.11
C THR A 125 -13.95 -1.81 5.34
N GLU A 126 -14.12 -2.29 6.58
CA GLU A 126 -15.14 -3.32 6.90
C GLU A 126 -16.56 -2.95 6.45
N GLN A 127 -16.83 -1.66 6.20
CA GLN A 127 -18.09 -1.18 5.64
C GLN A 127 -18.31 -1.60 4.17
N ASP A 128 -17.25 -1.79 3.39
CA ASP A 128 -17.34 -2.21 1.99
C ASP A 128 -17.74 -3.69 1.85
N ILE A 129 -17.43 -4.52 2.85
CA ILE A 129 -17.70 -5.96 2.87
C ILE A 129 -19.17 -6.28 3.20
N LYS A 130 -19.90 -5.35 3.83
CA LYS A 130 -21.32 -5.54 4.23
C LYS A 130 -22.34 -5.43 3.09
N SER A 131 -21.88 -5.28 1.84
CA SER A 131 -22.74 -5.08 0.67
C SER A 131 -22.92 -6.35 -0.19
N PHE A 132 -22.63 -7.54 0.35
CA PHE A 132 -23.07 -8.75 -0.32
C PHE A 132 -24.58 -8.90 -0.12
N PRO A 133 -25.42 -8.85 -1.17
CA PRO A 133 -26.82 -9.21 -1.03
C PRO A 133 -26.86 -10.67 -0.58
N GLU A 134 -27.37 -10.91 0.63
CA GLU A 134 -27.84 -12.24 0.98
C GLU A 134 -28.93 -12.60 -0.03
N ASP A 135 -28.66 -13.60 -0.87
CA ASP A 135 -29.60 -14.13 -1.84
C ASP A 135 -30.97 -14.35 -1.15
N LYS A 136 -32.00 -13.68 -1.67
CA LYS A 136 -33.40 -13.90 -1.30
C LYS A 136 -33.99 -15.11 -2.00
#